data_AF-A0A820B188-F1
#
_entry.id   AF-A0A820B188-F1
#
_cell.length_a   1.000
_cell.length_b   1.000
_cell.length_c   1.000
_cell.angle_alpha   90.00
_cell.angle_beta   90.00
_cell.angle_gamma   90.00
#
_symmetry.space_group_name_H-M   'P 1'
#
loop_
_entity.id
_entity.type
_entity.pdbx_description
1 polymer ?
#
loop_
_entity_poly.entity_id
_entity_poly.type
_entity_poly.pdbx_seq_one_letter_code
_entity_poly.pdbx_strand_id
1 'polypeptide(L)'
;ILLYTSLFTVLPQCAAALFDQHVPAERALHEPQLYEYTLHARCYRIRSYWINILDAIWQSTAIFFIAYFAYAKDADTDALVFGFSIAFSMTITSMIHVVLQTKRIDLALVGSIAFSLLVFLGFTLIMDATCIVCLNGQSPYHVSYMAFRQGLFWLTNLLTIILAMLPRFFVKCIYNSTGNPLLRNDQKQHVSFSTQDTRF
;
A
#
# COMPACT_ATOMS: atom_id res chain seq x y z
N ILE A 1 16.01 1.52 10.56
CA ILE A 1 14.66 2.12 10.65
C ILE A 1 14.55 3.36 9.76
N LEU A 2 15.30 4.45 9.98
CA LEU A 2 15.23 5.66 9.12
C LEU A 2 15.47 5.40 7.62
N LEU A 3 16.52 4.65 7.27
CA LEU A 3 16.78 4.23 5.88
C LEU A 3 15.61 3.41 5.30
N TYR A 4 15.03 2.54 6.13
CA TYR A 4 13.96 1.64 5.72
C TYR A 4 12.68 2.41 5.37
N THR A 5 12.27 3.36 6.23
CA THR A 5 11.04 4.14 6.02
C THR A 5 11.19 5.22 4.95
N SER A 6 12.40 5.69 4.68
CA SER A 6 12.62 6.81 3.75
C SER A 6 12.89 6.39 2.31
N LEU A 7 13.56 5.26 2.07
CA LEU A 7 13.95 4.86 0.71
C LEU A 7 12.99 3.85 0.10
N PHE A 8 12.56 2.84 0.86
CA PHE A 8 11.77 1.74 0.32
C PHE A 8 10.28 2.10 0.21
N THR A 9 9.76 2.91 1.14
CA THR A 9 8.33 3.22 1.27
C THR A 9 7.98 4.66 0.95
N VAL A 10 8.82 5.42 0.25
CA VAL A 10 8.46 6.77 -0.23
C VAL A 10 8.33 6.78 -1.75
N LEU A 11 9.21 6.07 -2.45
CA LEU A 11 9.23 6.05 -3.91
C LEU A 11 7.90 5.56 -4.53
N PRO A 12 7.31 4.42 -4.14
CA PRO A 12 6.04 4.00 -4.73
C PRO A 12 4.87 4.93 -4.36
N GLN A 13 4.91 5.54 -3.18
CA GLN A 13 3.92 6.49 -2.68
C GLN A 13 4.00 7.81 -3.45
N CYS A 14 5.20 8.32 -3.69
CA CYS A 14 5.45 9.50 -4.50
C CYS A 14 5.08 9.26 -5.98
N ALA A 15 5.45 8.10 -6.54
CA ALA A 15 5.07 7.75 -7.90
C ALA A 15 3.55 7.65 -8.05
N ALA A 16 2.86 6.99 -7.12
CA ALA A 16 1.41 6.98 -7.08
C ALA A 16 0.83 8.39 -6.97
N ALA A 17 1.36 9.24 -6.08
CA ALA A 17 0.87 10.61 -5.92
C ALA A 17 1.08 11.50 -7.16
N LEU A 18 2.18 11.31 -7.90
CA LEU A 18 2.52 12.14 -9.06
C LEU A 18 1.79 11.70 -10.33
N PHE A 19 1.60 10.38 -10.49
CA PHE A 19 1.05 9.79 -11.71
C PHE A 19 -0.44 9.41 -11.59
N ASP A 20 -1.07 9.49 -10.40
CA ASP A 20 -2.51 9.23 -10.24
C ASP A 20 -3.35 10.37 -10.84
N GLN A 21 -3.57 10.31 -12.16
CA GLN A 21 -4.46 11.21 -12.87
C GLN A 21 -5.90 10.65 -12.85
N HIS A 22 -6.76 11.30 -12.06
CA HIS A 22 -8.18 10.97 -12.02
C HIS A 22 -8.91 11.32 -13.34
N VAL A 23 -8.48 12.38 -14.04
CA VAL A 23 -9.11 12.89 -15.28
C VAL A 23 -8.01 13.35 -16.25
N PRO A 24 -8.09 13.02 -17.55
CA PRO A 24 -7.10 13.49 -18.52
C PRO A 24 -7.16 15.01 -18.65
N ALA A 25 -5.99 15.64 -18.90
CA ALA A 25 -5.85 17.11 -18.93
C ALA A 25 -6.83 17.80 -19.89
N GLU A 26 -7.11 17.18 -21.03
CA GLU A 26 -8.04 17.69 -22.04
C GLU A 26 -9.48 17.78 -21.51
N ARG A 27 -9.95 16.77 -20.76
CA ARG A 27 -11.28 16.80 -20.13
C ARG A 27 -11.34 17.79 -18.96
N ALA A 28 -10.24 17.93 -18.21
CA ALA A 28 -10.18 18.89 -17.10
C ALA A 28 -10.30 20.36 -17.57
N LEU A 29 -9.82 20.66 -18.78
CA LEU A 29 -9.95 21.99 -19.40
C LEU A 29 -11.35 22.27 -19.94
N HIS A 30 -12.02 21.25 -20.49
CA HIS A 30 -13.37 21.38 -21.04
C HIS A 30 -14.47 21.46 -19.96
N GLU A 31 -14.23 20.94 -18.77
CA GLU A 31 -15.23 20.86 -17.69
C GLU A 31 -14.82 21.66 -16.45
N PRO A 32 -15.03 23.00 -16.42
CA PRO A 32 -14.68 23.82 -15.25
C PRO A 32 -15.47 23.43 -13.99
N GLN A 33 -16.60 22.73 -14.14
CA GLN A 33 -17.40 22.21 -13.04
C GLN A 33 -16.63 21.18 -12.19
N LEU A 34 -15.64 20.47 -12.74
CA LEU A 34 -14.79 19.56 -11.96
C LEU A 34 -13.95 20.29 -10.92
N TYR A 35 -13.60 21.55 -11.18
CA TYR A 35 -12.85 22.37 -10.24
C TYR A 35 -13.69 22.80 -9.03
N GLU A 36 -15.01 22.92 -9.18
CA GLU A 36 -15.90 23.29 -8.08
C GLU A 36 -15.94 22.22 -6.96
N TYR A 37 -15.72 20.95 -7.31
CA TYR A 37 -15.67 19.84 -6.36
C TYR A 37 -14.50 19.96 -5.36
N THR A 38 -13.36 20.50 -5.79
CA THR A 38 -12.18 20.67 -4.93
C THR A 38 -12.34 21.88 -4.02
N LEU A 39 -12.90 22.99 -4.54
CA LEU A 39 -13.23 24.21 -3.80
C LEU A 39 -14.19 23.95 -2.63
N HIS A 40 -15.25 23.18 -2.87
CA HIS A 40 -16.24 22.86 -1.83
C HIS A 40 -15.78 21.75 -0.85
N ALA A 41 -14.49 21.40 -0.86
CA ALA A 41 -13.89 20.34 -0.04
C ALA A 41 -14.64 18.99 -0.10
N ARG A 42 -15.35 18.71 -1.20
CA ARG A 42 -16.10 17.47 -1.37
C ARG A 42 -15.19 16.27 -1.61
N CYS A 43 -13.96 16.50 -2.09
CA CYS A 43 -12.97 15.45 -2.31
C CYS A 43 -12.37 14.90 -1.01
N TYR A 44 -12.20 15.72 0.03
CA TYR A 44 -11.60 15.30 1.29
C TYR A 44 -12.43 15.73 2.49
N ARG A 45 -13.26 14.81 2.99
CA ARG A 45 -14.07 15.01 4.19
C ARG A 45 -13.32 14.48 5.41
N ILE A 46 -13.42 15.18 6.55
CA ILE A 46 -12.79 14.77 7.82
C ILE A 46 -13.13 13.33 8.25
N ARG A 47 -14.30 12.80 7.84
CA ARG A 47 -14.67 11.40 8.09
C ARG A 47 -13.72 10.42 7.38
N SER A 48 -13.31 10.71 6.15
CA SER A 48 -12.36 9.87 5.39
C SER A 48 -10.98 9.86 6.02
N TYR A 49 -10.58 10.97 6.67
CA TYR A 49 -9.34 11.02 7.46
C TYR A 49 -9.38 10.02 8.61
N TRP A 50 -10.41 10.07 9.46
CA TRP A 50 -10.54 9.16 10.60
C TRP A 50 -10.63 7.69 10.18
N ILE A 51 -11.31 7.39 9.06
CA ILE A 51 -11.35 6.02 8.51
C ILE A 51 -9.94 5.54 8.11
N ASN A 52 -9.14 6.39 7.46
CA ASN A 52 -7.75 6.04 7.13
C ASN A 52 -6.87 5.86 8.38
N ILE A 53 -7.08 6.65 9.44
CA ILE A 53 -6.34 6.49 10.70
C ILE A 53 -6.68 5.15 11.37
N LEU A 54 -7.96 4.79 11.43
CA LEU A 54 -8.40 3.50 11.98
C LEU A 54 -7.86 2.32 11.16
N ASP A 55 -7.83 2.46 9.83
CA ASP A 55 -7.24 1.45 8.94
C ASP A 55 -5.73 1.27 9.19
N ALA A 56 -4.98 2.36 9.40
CA ALA A 56 -3.56 2.29 9.72
C ALA A 56 -3.30 1.62 11.10
N ILE A 57 -4.13 1.92 12.09
CA ILE A 57 -4.09 1.26 13.41
C ILE A 57 -4.38 -0.24 13.24
N TRP A 58 -5.39 -0.61 12.44
CA TRP A 58 -5.69 -2.01 12.18
C TRP A 58 -4.52 -2.73 11.48
N GLN A 59 -3.96 -2.15 10.42
CA GLN A 59 -2.86 -2.76 9.66
C GLN A 59 -1.63 -2.99 10.54
N SER A 60 -1.21 -2.00 11.32
CA SER A 60 -0.08 -2.14 12.25
C SER A 60 -0.35 -3.19 13.33
N THR A 61 -1.56 -3.22 13.87
CA THR A 61 -2.01 -4.21 14.85
C THR A 61 -1.97 -5.63 14.26
N ALA A 62 -2.54 -5.83 13.07
CA ALA A 62 -2.58 -7.12 12.40
C ALA A 62 -1.17 -7.64 12.08
N ILE A 63 -0.29 -6.81 11.53
CA ILE A 63 1.10 -7.19 11.23
C ILE A 63 1.83 -7.64 12.51
N PHE A 64 1.67 -6.90 13.61
CA PHE A 64 2.33 -7.24 14.87
C PHE A 64 1.79 -8.54 15.47
N PHE A 65 0.47 -8.68 15.61
CA PHE A 65 -0.13 -9.85 16.25
C PHE A 65 0.08 -11.13 15.45
N ILE A 66 0.01 -11.08 14.11
CA ILE A 66 0.20 -12.27 13.28
C ILE A 66 1.64 -12.76 13.36
N ALA A 67 2.61 -11.84 13.27
CA ALA A 67 4.02 -12.19 13.48
C ALA A 67 4.24 -12.73 14.90
N TYR A 68 3.65 -12.11 15.92
CA TYR A 68 3.75 -12.59 17.30
C TYR A 68 3.23 -14.03 17.44
N PHE A 69 2.03 -14.33 16.95
CA PHE A 69 1.46 -15.69 17.06
C PHE A 69 2.24 -16.73 16.24
N ALA A 70 2.82 -16.35 15.11
CA ALA A 70 3.61 -17.24 14.27
C ALA A 70 4.92 -17.67 14.95
N TYR A 71 5.62 -16.74 15.60
CA TYR A 71 6.92 -16.98 16.19
C TYR A 71 6.90 -17.19 17.71
N ALA A 72 5.76 -16.98 18.40
CA ALA A 72 5.63 -17.19 19.85
C ALA A 72 5.84 -18.65 20.30
N LYS A 73 5.69 -19.64 19.40
CA LYS A 73 5.91 -21.06 19.71
C LYS A 73 7.35 -21.51 19.53
N ASP A 74 8.13 -20.81 18.72
CA ASP A 74 9.51 -21.19 18.40
C ASP A 74 10.47 -20.44 19.33
N ALA A 75 10.77 -21.07 20.47
CA ALA A 75 11.65 -20.55 21.51
C ALA A 75 13.11 -20.26 21.03
N ASP A 76 13.49 -20.81 19.88
CA ASP A 76 14.81 -20.63 19.25
C ASP A 76 14.81 -19.60 18.10
N THR A 77 13.72 -18.87 17.88
CA THR A 77 13.70 -17.85 16.82
C THR A 77 14.53 -16.64 17.23
N ASP A 78 15.65 -16.45 16.54
CA ASP A 78 16.49 -15.28 16.69
C ASP A 78 15.64 -14.01 16.50
N ALA A 79 15.73 -13.05 17.44
CA ALA A 79 14.91 -11.83 17.42
C ALA A 79 15.05 -11.03 16.10
N LEU A 80 16.16 -11.24 15.39
CA LEU A 80 16.44 -10.71 14.07
C LEU A 80 15.57 -11.31 12.96
N VAL A 81 15.29 -12.63 13.00
CA VAL A 81 14.40 -13.30 12.03
C VAL A 81 12.97 -12.79 12.19
N PHE A 82 12.53 -12.63 13.44
CA PHE A 82 11.23 -12.03 13.76
C PHE A 82 11.11 -10.60 13.23
N GLY A 83 12.11 -9.75 13.52
CA GLY A 83 12.15 -8.37 13.04
C GLY A 83 12.20 -8.28 11.51
N PHE A 84 12.97 -9.16 10.86
CA PHE A 84 13.02 -9.25 9.40
C PHE A 84 11.66 -9.64 8.80
N SER A 85 10.97 -10.62 9.40
CA SER A 85 9.65 -11.07 8.95
C SER A 85 8.59 -9.97 9.02
N ILE A 86 8.59 -9.20 10.11
CA ILE A 86 7.71 -8.02 10.25
C ILE A 86 8.04 -6.96 9.20
N ALA A 87 9.33 -6.61 9.05
CA ALA A 87 9.76 -5.60 8.09
C ALA A 87 9.42 -5.99 6.64
N PHE A 88 9.61 -7.27 6.28
CA PHE A 88 9.22 -7.79 4.98
C PHE A 88 7.71 -7.68 4.75
N SER A 89 6.92 -8.16 5.71
CA SER A 89 5.45 -8.14 5.63
C SER A 89 4.91 -6.72 5.54
N MET A 90 5.48 -5.79 6.28
CA MET A 90 5.12 -4.37 6.24
C MET A 90 5.46 -3.73 4.89
N THR A 91 6.64 -4.03 4.31
CA THR A 91 7.03 -3.54 2.98
C THR A 91 6.01 -3.99 1.93
N ILE A 92 5.72 -5.30 1.86
CA ILE A 92 4.78 -5.86 0.88
C ILE A 92 3.37 -5.31 1.08
N THR A 93 2.90 -5.24 2.33
CA THR A 93 1.58 -4.67 2.66
C THR A 93 1.49 -3.21 2.21
N SER A 94 2.54 -2.41 2.43
CA SER A 94 2.55 -1.00 1.99
C SER A 94 2.47 -0.86 0.46
N MET A 95 3.16 -1.72 -0.30
CA MET A 95 3.11 -1.72 -1.76
C MET A 95 1.71 -2.07 -2.27
N ILE A 96 1.11 -3.12 -1.72
CA ILE A 96 -0.26 -3.53 -2.07
C ILE A 96 -1.26 -2.42 -1.69
N HIS A 97 -1.04 -1.75 -0.56
CA HIS A 97 -1.89 -0.67 -0.10
C HIS A 97 -1.87 0.50 -1.10
N VAL A 98 -0.69 0.84 -1.63
CA VAL A 98 -0.55 1.86 -2.68
C VAL A 98 -1.31 1.44 -3.94
N VAL A 99 -1.12 0.19 -4.40
CA VAL A 99 -1.82 -0.33 -5.60
C VAL A 99 -3.35 -0.28 -5.43
N LEU A 100 -3.87 -0.55 -4.23
CA LEU A 100 -5.30 -0.47 -3.95
C LEU A 100 -5.86 0.98 -3.87
N GLN A 101 -4.99 1.95 -3.55
CA GLN A 101 -5.37 3.36 -3.56
C GLN A 101 -5.42 3.92 -4.97
N THR A 102 -4.45 3.56 -5.82
CA THR A 102 -4.35 4.09 -7.17
C THR A 102 -5.43 3.50 -8.07
N LYS A 103 -6.07 4.35 -8.88
CA LYS A 103 -7.12 3.89 -9.82
C LYS A 103 -6.54 3.35 -11.13
N ARG A 104 -5.41 3.87 -11.59
CA ARG A 104 -4.72 3.43 -12.80
C ARG A 104 -3.36 2.86 -12.45
N ILE A 105 -3.07 1.67 -12.98
CA ILE A 105 -1.77 1.04 -12.83
C ILE A 105 -0.95 1.40 -14.06
N ASP A 106 -0.08 2.39 -13.91
CA ASP A 106 0.83 2.82 -14.96
C ASP A 106 2.18 2.08 -14.86
N LEU A 107 2.90 2.00 -15.99
CA LEU A 107 4.23 1.38 -16.05
C LEU A 107 5.21 2.05 -15.06
N ALA A 108 5.07 3.37 -14.86
CA ALA A 108 5.87 4.11 -13.88
C ALA A 108 5.61 3.64 -12.44
N LEU A 109 4.34 3.39 -12.10
CA LEU A 109 3.97 2.85 -10.78
C LEU A 109 4.52 1.44 -10.59
N VAL A 110 4.32 0.56 -11.57
CA VAL A 110 4.85 -0.82 -11.54
C VAL A 110 6.37 -0.82 -11.43
N GLY A 111 7.06 0.03 -12.21
CA GLY A 111 8.49 0.21 -12.16
C GLY A 111 8.98 0.69 -10.79
N SER A 112 8.27 1.64 -10.16
CA SER A 112 8.61 2.13 -8.82
C SER A 112 8.46 1.07 -7.73
N ILE A 113 7.43 0.22 -7.83
CA ILE A 113 7.20 -0.90 -6.90
C ILE A 113 8.29 -1.96 -7.07
N ALA A 114 8.59 -2.35 -8.31
CA ALA A 114 9.65 -3.30 -8.62
C ALA A 114 11.02 -2.81 -8.16
N PHE A 115 11.33 -1.52 -8.39
CA PHE A 115 12.55 -0.89 -7.93
C PHE A 115 12.66 -0.89 -6.40
N SER A 116 11.58 -0.52 -5.69
CA SER A 116 11.56 -0.55 -4.23
C SER A 116 11.80 -1.97 -3.68
N LEU A 117 11.17 -2.99 -4.27
CA LEU A 117 11.37 -4.38 -3.88
C LEU A 117 12.81 -4.85 -4.12
N LEU A 118 13.39 -4.51 -5.28
CA LEU A 118 14.77 -4.84 -5.61
C LEU A 118 15.75 -4.19 -4.63
N VAL A 119 15.54 -2.91 -4.32
CA VAL A 119 16.41 -2.17 -3.40
C VAL A 119 16.28 -2.70 -1.96
N PHE A 120 15.09 -3.10 -1.52
CA PHE A 120 14.89 -3.78 -0.23
C PHE A 120 15.62 -5.13 -0.17
N LEU A 121 15.47 -5.98 -1.19
CA LEU A 121 16.15 -7.28 -1.26
C LEU A 121 17.67 -7.11 -1.36
N GLY A 122 18.14 -6.19 -2.21
CA GLY A 122 19.56 -5.89 -2.38
C GLY A 122 20.19 -5.38 -1.10
N PHE A 123 19.55 -4.45 -0.38
CA PHE A 123 20.02 -3.98 0.92
C PHE A 123 20.09 -5.11 1.95
N THR A 124 19.08 -5.98 1.99
CA THR A 124 19.06 -7.15 2.88
C THR A 124 20.23 -8.09 2.59
N LEU A 125 20.48 -8.42 1.33
CA LEU A 125 21.58 -9.31 0.93
C LEU A 125 22.96 -8.70 1.20
N ILE A 126 23.12 -7.39 0.98
CA ILE A 126 24.36 -6.69 1.31
C ILE A 126 24.62 -6.76 2.82
N MET A 127 23.59 -6.54 3.65
CA MET A 127 23.71 -6.64 5.11
C MET A 127 24.04 -8.07 5.56
N ASP A 128 23.42 -9.08 4.94
CA ASP A 128 23.69 -10.51 5.19
C ASP A 128 25.17 -10.86 4.91
N ALA A 129 25.75 -10.30 3.83
CA ALA A 129 27.11 -10.60 3.39
C ALA A 129 28.21 -9.79 4.11
N THR A 130 27.93 -8.53 4.50
CA THR A 130 28.97 -7.58 4.95
C THR A 130 29.02 -7.40 6.47
N CYS A 131 27.97 -7.78 7.20
CA CYS A 131 27.82 -7.45 8.61
C CYS A 131 27.75 -8.68 9.50
N ILE A 132 28.90 -9.11 10.05
CA ILE A 132 28.98 -10.25 10.96
C ILE A 132 28.61 -9.84 12.40
N VAL A 133 28.88 -8.60 12.85
CA VAL A 133 28.48 -8.09 14.17
C VAL A 133 28.15 -6.61 14.06
N CYS A 134 26.92 -6.27 13.69
CA CYS A 134 26.53 -4.88 13.40
C CYS A 134 25.28 -4.40 14.12
N LEU A 135 24.37 -5.31 14.50
CA LEU A 135 23.18 -4.94 15.27
C LEU A 135 23.40 -5.28 16.74
N ASN A 136 23.89 -4.32 17.52
CA ASN A 136 23.99 -4.42 18.99
C ASN A 136 24.63 -5.74 19.49
N GLY A 137 25.65 -6.25 18.78
CA GLY A 137 26.34 -7.49 19.14
C GLY A 137 25.73 -8.79 18.60
N GLN A 138 24.59 -8.73 17.90
CA GLN A 138 23.98 -9.88 17.22
C GLN A 138 24.46 -9.97 15.77
N SER A 139 24.64 -11.20 15.28
CA SER A 139 25.07 -11.48 13.91
C SER A 139 23.86 -11.62 12.99
N PRO A 140 23.59 -10.67 12.08
CA PRO A 140 22.53 -10.80 11.09
C PRO A 140 22.92 -11.74 9.93
N TYR A 141 24.04 -12.46 10.04
CA TYR A 141 24.54 -13.37 9.03
C TYR A 141 23.51 -14.48 8.76
N HIS A 142 23.12 -14.65 7.50
CA HIS A 142 22.23 -15.71 7.03
C HIS A 142 20.76 -15.66 7.49
N VAL A 143 20.34 -14.58 8.16
CA VAL A 143 18.96 -14.40 8.66
C VAL A 143 17.95 -14.41 7.50
N SER A 144 18.31 -13.79 6.38
CA SER A 144 17.43 -13.69 5.21
C SER A 144 17.21 -15.05 4.53
N TYR A 145 18.27 -15.84 4.40
CA TYR A 145 18.22 -17.18 3.85
C TYR A 145 17.44 -18.15 4.74
N MET A 146 17.65 -18.09 6.05
CA MET A 146 16.91 -18.89 7.03
C MET A 146 15.41 -18.57 6.96
N ALA A 147 15.04 -17.28 6.91
CA ALA A 147 13.66 -16.84 6.80
C ALA A 147 12.99 -17.34 5.50
N PHE A 148 13.64 -17.20 4.34
CA PHE A 148 13.04 -17.60 3.06
C PHE A 148 12.87 -19.12 2.91
N ARG A 149 13.67 -19.94 3.61
CA ARG A 149 13.53 -21.41 3.59
C ARG A 149 12.37 -21.91 4.44
N GLN A 150 11.94 -21.14 5.44
CA GLN A 150 10.84 -21.56 6.31
C GLN A 150 9.50 -21.38 5.61
N GLY A 151 8.72 -22.47 5.48
CA GLY A 151 7.35 -22.39 4.95
C GLY A 151 6.44 -21.50 5.81
N LEU A 152 6.69 -21.44 7.12
CA LEU A 152 5.97 -20.59 8.08
C LEU A 152 6.11 -19.11 7.74
N PHE A 153 7.26 -18.66 7.24
CA PHE A 153 7.48 -17.27 6.82
C PHE A 153 6.51 -16.86 5.71
N TRP A 154 6.39 -17.67 4.66
CA TRP A 154 5.51 -17.39 3.52
C TRP A 154 4.04 -17.41 3.92
N LEU A 155 3.64 -18.39 4.74
CA LEU A 155 2.26 -18.49 5.25
C LEU A 155 1.90 -17.30 6.13
N THR A 156 2.79 -16.92 7.06
CA THR A 156 2.59 -15.78 7.97
C THR A 156 2.50 -14.48 7.19
N ASN A 157 3.38 -14.28 6.21
CA ASN A 157 3.35 -13.08 5.35
C ASN A 157 2.06 -13.01 4.52
N LEU A 158 1.65 -14.12 3.89
CA LEU A 158 0.42 -14.18 3.11
C LEU A 158 -0.82 -13.93 3.97
N LEU A 159 -0.89 -14.54 5.15
CA LEU A 159 -1.98 -14.33 6.11
C LEU A 159 -2.03 -12.88 6.59
N THR A 160 -0.85 -12.29 6.87
CA THR A 160 -0.71 -10.88 7.26
C THR A 160 -1.27 -9.95 6.20
N ILE A 161 -0.90 -10.15 4.93
CA ILE A 161 -1.38 -9.34 3.82
C ILE A 161 -2.90 -9.42 3.70
N ILE A 162 -3.47 -10.62 3.76
CA ILE A 162 -4.92 -10.83 3.63
C ILE A 162 -5.65 -10.11 4.76
N LEU A 163 -5.24 -10.30 6.02
CA LEU A 163 -5.90 -9.71 7.18
C LEU A 163 -5.71 -8.19 7.27
N ALA A 164 -4.55 -7.68 6.86
CA ALA A 164 -4.27 -6.24 6.81
C ALA A 164 -5.12 -5.53 5.73
N MET A 165 -5.41 -6.19 4.61
CA MET A 165 -6.19 -5.62 3.50
C MET A 165 -7.69 -5.78 3.63
N LEU A 166 -8.12 -6.75 4.44
CA LEU A 166 -9.52 -7.10 4.65
C LEU A 166 -10.43 -5.90 4.93
N PRO A 167 -10.21 -5.06 5.96
CA PRO A 167 -11.17 -3.99 6.30
C PRO A 167 -11.38 -3.01 5.14
N ARG A 168 -10.31 -2.69 4.43
CA ARG A 168 -10.34 -1.72 3.34
C ARG A 168 -11.02 -2.26 2.10
N PHE A 169 -10.77 -3.53 1.78
CA PHE A 169 -11.48 -4.22 0.71
C PHE A 169 -12.98 -4.26 0.99
N PHE A 170 -13.38 -4.65 2.21
CA PHE A 170 -14.78 -4.67 2.62
C PHE A 170 -15.45 -3.29 2.53
N VAL A 171 -14.79 -2.23 3.03
CA VAL A 171 -15.31 -0.85 2.93
C VAL A 171 -15.45 -0.41 1.47
N LYS A 172 -14.47 -0.71 0.61
CA LYS A 172 -14.52 -0.38 -0.82
C LYS A 172 -15.66 -1.13 -1.53
N CYS A 173 -15.86 -2.41 -1.23
CA CYS A 173 -16.95 -3.22 -1.76
C CYS A 173 -18.32 -2.68 -1.34
N ILE A 174 -18.49 -2.36 -0.05
CA ILE A 174 -19.74 -1.77 0.47
C ILE A 174 -20.00 -0.42 -0.19
N TYR A 175 -18.99 0.44 -0.30
CA TYR A 175 -19.12 1.75 -0.95
C TYR A 175 -19.48 1.64 -2.43
N ASN A 176 -18.88 0.67 -3.15
CA ASN A 176 -19.22 0.39 -4.54
C ASN A 176 -20.66 -0.16 -4.68
N SER A 177 -21.06 -1.06 -3.78
CA SER A 177 -22.38 -1.69 -3.78
C SER A 177 -23.51 -0.75 -3.39
N THR A 178 -23.28 0.20 -2.48
CA THR A 178 -24.31 1.14 -2.00
C THR A 178 -24.60 2.26 -3.02
N GLY A 179 -24.04 2.15 -4.23
CA GLY A 179 -24.21 3.12 -5.30
C GLY A 179 -23.29 4.30 -5.08
N ASN A 180 -22.08 4.21 -5.62
CA ASN A 180 -21.11 5.30 -5.60
C ASN A 180 -21.74 6.57 -6.23
N PRO A 181 -22.02 7.64 -5.46
CA PRO A 181 -22.63 8.84 -6.01
C PRO A 181 -21.74 9.50 -7.07
N LEU A 182 -20.44 9.22 -7.08
CA LEU A 182 -19.50 9.69 -8.11
C LEU A 182 -19.72 8.98 -9.45
N LEU A 183 -19.91 7.65 -9.49
CA LEU A 183 -20.25 6.93 -10.73
C LEU A 183 -21.64 7.32 -11.24
N ARG A 184 -22.58 7.56 -10.32
CA ARG A 184 -23.92 8.05 -10.67
C ARG A 184 -23.87 9.47 -11.23
N ASN A 185 -22.96 10.32 -10.75
CA ASN A 185 -22.76 11.68 -11.27
C ASN A 185 -21.98 11.68 -12.58
N ASP A 186 -20.95 10.84 -12.73
CA ASP A 186 -20.24 10.61 -14.01
C ASP A 186 -21.21 10.11 -15.09
N GLN A 187 -22.07 9.13 -14.76
CA GLN A 187 -23.10 8.63 -15.68
C GLN A 187 -24.17 9.69 -15.99
N LYS A 188 -24.61 10.47 -14.99
CA LYS A 188 -25.54 11.59 -15.22
C LYS A 188 -24.93 12.69 -16.08
N GLN A 189 -23.65 13.03 -15.87
CA GLN A 189 -22.92 14.01 -16.69
C GLN A 189 -22.72 13.50 -18.12
N HIS A 190 -22.37 12.23 -18.31
CA HIS A 190 -22.28 11.60 -19.63
C HIS A 190 -23.63 11.59 -20.38
N VAL A 191 -24.75 11.34 -19.69
CA VAL A 191 -26.11 11.35 -20.27
C VAL A 191 -26.62 12.77 -20.57
N SER A 192 -26.29 13.77 -19.73
CA SER A 192 -26.63 15.17 -20.05
C SER A 192 -25.88 15.68 -21.28
N PHE A 193 -24.63 15.25 -21.48
CA PHE A 193 -23.81 15.62 -22.63
C PHE A 193 -24.32 15.03 -23.94
N SER A 194 -24.69 13.74 -23.97
CA SER A 194 -25.28 13.12 -25.18
C SER A 194 -26.62 13.76 -25.61
N THR A 195 -27.33 14.38 -24.66
CA THR A 195 -28.60 15.09 -24.91
C THR A 195 -28.38 16.54 -25.35
N GLN A 196 -27.15 17.06 -25.21
CA GLN A 196 -26.76 18.40 -25.63
C GLN A 196 -26.13 18.38 -27.03
N ASP A 197 -25.37 17.34 -27.37
CA ASP A 197 -24.83 17.10 -28.72
C ASP A 197 -25.90 16.68 -29.76
N THR A 198 -27.05 16.14 -29.32
CA THR A 198 -28.17 15.77 -30.20
C THR A 198 -29.15 16.91 -30.47
N ARG A 199 -28.87 18.13 -29.99
CA ARG A 199 -29.71 19.34 -30.14
C ARG A 199 -29.12 20.39 -31.10
N PHE A 200 -28.35 19.95 -32.09
CA PHE A 200 -27.94 20.72 -33.26
C PHE A 200 -28.31 20.00 -34.55
#